data_AF-A0A7C4FFC5-F1
#
_entry.id   AF-A0A7C4FFC5-F1
#
_cell.length_a   1.000
_cell.length_b   1.000
_cell.length_c   1.000
_cell.angle_alpha   90.00
_cell.angle_beta   90.00
_cell.angle_gamma   90.00
#
_symmetry.space_group_name_H-M   'P 1'
#
loop_
_entity.id
_entity.type
_entity.pdbx_description
1 polymer ?
#
loop_
_entity_poly.entity_id
_entity_poly.type
_entity_poly.pdbx_seq_one_letter_code
_entity_poly.pdbx_strand_id
1 'polypeptide(L)'
;MRLLSRTAGGRRGSPLRAHLPLRCAAVCRGSGDGGCATHGTGGRPPHRAGGQLAHTVGDTKMNLASALGWCVSAFVLAATAGLLASWLDRKITARLQWRVGPPWYQNFADLAKLAGKEVLVPEQSNRLTFLAAPVLSVTGMTACAGMLLLAAGRRLGFEGDIVLFVYLLALPPLAVALGGSSSANILASLGVSREVKLLLSYELPFLCAVIAACVKAGPTTSLARILLFQEMSRPLLFSLSGLLGFLICVVVLTAKLGYVPFDVAEAEGEIASGALIEYSGILLGLFKLGKAMLLAVGPAFIVVLFWGGFGSTLGGAIAGFLKCLVVVVLVVLIKNTNPRLRIDQALRLFWGIATVAGLASILLACAGW
;
A
#
# COMPACT_ATOMS: atom_id res chain seq x y z
N MET A 1 -34.08 -39.72 61.11
CA MET A 1 -34.87 -40.93 60.76
C MET A 1 -34.08 -41.67 59.68
N ARG A 2 -33.54 -42.86 60.04
CA ARG A 2 -33.05 -44.02 59.24
C ARG A 2 -32.51 -43.80 57.80
N LEU A 3 -31.48 -44.47 57.26
CA LEU A 3 -30.47 -45.47 57.66
C LEU A 3 -29.57 -45.68 56.40
N LEU A 4 -28.26 -45.80 56.62
CA LEU A 4 -27.21 -46.60 55.92
C LEU A 4 -27.40 -47.18 54.50
N SER A 5 -26.39 -46.98 53.63
CA SER A 5 -25.43 -48.01 53.10
C SER A 5 -24.51 -47.41 52.01
N ARG A 6 -23.19 -47.23 52.24
CA ARG A 6 -22.03 -48.01 51.71
C ARG A 6 -22.27 -48.64 50.32
N THR A 7 -21.50 -48.29 49.28
CA THR A 7 -20.14 -48.79 48.93
C THR A 7 -19.44 -47.81 47.95
N ALA A 8 -18.22 -47.30 48.19
CA ALA A 8 -16.88 -47.85 47.89
C ALA A 8 -16.28 -47.44 46.51
N GLY A 9 -15.09 -46.81 46.58
CA GLY A 9 -14.15 -46.55 45.45
C GLY A 9 -14.45 -45.26 44.67
N GLY A 10 -13.53 -44.36 44.35
CA GLY A 10 -12.08 -44.28 44.41
C GLY A 10 -11.68 -42.94 43.77
N ARG A 11 -10.60 -42.35 44.29
CA ARG A 11 -10.12 -40.97 44.14
C ARG A 11 -10.04 -40.35 42.72
N ARG A 12 -10.41 -39.06 42.68
CA ARG A 12 -9.71 -37.85 42.16
C ARG A 12 -9.26 -37.80 40.67
N GLY A 13 -9.75 -36.75 40.00
CA GLY A 13 -8.89 -35.78 39.30
C GLY A 13 -8.88 -35.82 37.77
N SER A 14 -9.70 -34.97 37.15
CA SER A 14 -9.47 -34.35 35.83
C SER A 14 -8.32 -33.31 35.91
N PRO A 15 -7.74 -32.75 34.81
CA PRO A 15 -8.30 -32.65 33.46
C PRO A 15 -7.33 -32.82 32.25
N LEU A 16 -7.97 -32.84 31.08
CA LEU A 16 -7.53 -32.60 29.70
C LEU A 16 -6.07 -32.14 29.44
N ARG A 17 -5.37 -32.84 28.54
CA ARG A 17 -4.33 -32.27 27.66
C ARG A 17 -4.31 -32.92 26.27
N ALA A 18 -4.47 -32.05 25.27
CA ALA A 18 -3.83 -31.98 23.95
C ALA A 18 -3.25 -33.25 23.31
N HIS A 19 -3.81 -33.62 22.14
CA HIS A 19 -3.15 -34.47 21.15
C HIS A 19 -2.40 -33.61 20.11
N LEU A 20 -1.08 -33.69 20.14
CA LEU A 20 -0.18 -33.54 18.98
C LEU A 20 0.23 -34.95 18.55
N PRO A 21 0.57 -35.18 17.27
CA PRO A 21 1.62 -36.13 16.98
C PRO A 21 2.71 -35.53 16.09
N LEU A 22 3.90 -35.37 16.68
CA LEU A 22 5.20 -35.38 16.03
C LEU A 22 5.85 -36.74 16.34
N ARG A 23 6.37 -37.42 15.32
CA ARG A 23 7.36 -38.54 15.28
C ARG A 23 6.92 -39.54 14.20
N CYS A 24 7.77 -40.14 13.37
CA CYS A 24 9.16 -40.55 13.57
C CYS A 24 9.92 -40.59 12.24
N ALA A 25 11.21 -40.27 12.30
CA ALA A 25 12.22 -40.65 11.34
C ALA A 25 12.55 -42.15 11.47
N ALA A 26 12.76 -42.83 10.35
CA ALA A 26 13.40 -44.15 10.25
C ALA A 26 14.37 -44.08 9.05
N VAL A 27 15.67 -43.91 9.29
CA VAL A 27 16.69 -44.97 9.37
C VAL A 27 16.65 -45.89 8.13
N CYS A 28 17.42 -45.52 7.11
CA CYS A 28 17.83 -46.40 6.03
C CYS A 28 19.05 -47.22 6.48
N ARG A 29 18.93 -48.55 6.51
CA ARG A 29 20.06 -49.48 6.38
C ARG A 29 19.82 -50.34 5.16
N GLY A 30 20.82 -50.40 4.27
CA GLY A 30 20.83 -51.27 3.12
C GLY A 30 21.02 -52.73 3.50
N SER A 31 20.48 -53.61 2.65
CA SER A 31 20.99 -54.95 2.40
C SER A 31 20.51 -55.35 1.01
N GLY A 32 21.45 -55.76 0.17
CA GLY A 32 21.18 -56.34 -1.14
C GLY A 32 20.71 -57.79 -1.05
N ASP A 33 20.33 -58.27 -2.24
CA ASP A 33 20.19 -59.64 -2.72
C ASP A 33 19.07 -60.54 -2.16
N GLY A 34 18.29 -61.08 -3.11
CA GLY A 34 17.35 -62.18 -2.88
C GLY A 34 16.13 -62.10 -3.79
N GLY A 35 16.24 -62.61 -5.02
CA GLY A 35 15.09 -62.76 -5.92
C GLY A 35 14.17 -63.92 -5.49
N CYS A 36 12.87 -63.78 -5.76
CA CYS A 36 12.01 -64.90 -6.14
C CYS A 36 10.72 -64.40 -6.78
N ALA A 37 10.42 -64.90 -7.97
CA ALA A 37 9.22 -64.64 -8.74
C ALA A 37 8.04 -65.51 -8.24
N THR A 38 6.80 -65.04 -8.41
CA THR A 38 5.68 -65.87 -8.89
C THR A 38 4.44 -65.03 -9.25
N HIS A 39 3.90 -65.38 -10.42
CA HIS A 39 2.50 -65.32 -10.89
C HIS A 39 1.68 -64.03 -10.83
N GLY A 40 1.28 -63.59 -12.03
CA GLY A 40 0.43 -62.43 -12.26
C GLY A 40 -1.06 -62.75 -12.39
N THR A 41 -1.83 -61.69 -12.60
CA THR A 41 -3.00 -61.61 -13.50
C THR A 41 -3.35 -60.12 -13.67
N GLY A 42 -3.92 -59.79 -14.83
CA GLY A 42 -3.95 -58.45 -15.39
C GLY A 42 -4.83 -57.41 -14.69
N GLY A 43 -4.50 -56.16 -14.97
CA GLY A 43 -5.28 -54.98 -14.63
C GLY A 43 -4.50 -53.69 -14.92
N ARG A 44 -4.43 -53.27 -16.19
CA ARG A 44 -4.31 -51.83 -16.53
C ARG A 44 -5.75 -51.26 -16.50
N PRO A 45 -6.04 -49.97 -16.26
CA PRO A 45 -5.20 -48.74 -16.38
C PRO A 45 -5.47 -47.75 -15.18
N PRO A 46 -5.19 -46.41 -15.22
CA PRO A 46 -4.50 -45.60 -16.23
C PRO A 46 -3.32 -44.76 -15.70
N HIS A 47 -2.52 -44.34 -16.68
CA HIS A 47 -1.49 -43.31 -16.61
C HIS A 47 -2.04 -41.93 -16.21
N ARG A 48 -1.13 -41.13 -15.62
CA ARG A 48 -1.02 -39.66 -15.64
C ARG A 48 -2.05 -38.86 -14.81
N ALA A 49 -1.59 -38.38 -13.66
CA ALA A 49 -1.97 -37.07 -13.11
C ALA A 49 -0.86 -36.55 -12.18
N GLY A 50 0.37 -36.47 -12.70
CA GLY A 50 1.52 -35.95 -11.96
C GLY A 50 2.38 -35.13 -12.91
N GLY A 51 1.98 -33.88 -13.15
CA GLY A 51 2.73 -32.97 -14.01
C GLY A 51 1.81 -32.02 -14.78
N GLN A 52 1.25 -31.03 -14.10
CA GLN A 52 0.62 -29.87 -14.74
C GLN A 52 0.33 -28.74 -13.72
N LEU A 53 1.36 -28.28 -12.99
CA LEU A 53 1.27 -27.01 -12.23
C LEU A 53 2.48 -26.09 -12.44
N ALA A 54 3.37 -26.44 -13.36
CA ALA A 54 4.46 -25.59 -13.80
C ALA A 54 4.43 -25.57 -15.32
N HIS A 55 3.75 -24.58 -15.90
CA HIS A 55 3.91 -24.01 -17.24
C HIS A 55 2.64 -23.28 -17.66
N THR A 56 2.40 -22.11 -17.07
CA THR A 56 1.67 -21.01 -17.74
C THR A 56 2.31 -19.67 -17.36
N VAL A 57 3.65 -19.61 -17.35
CA VAL A 57 4.30 -18.34 -17.71
C VAL A 57 4.17 -18.24 -19.21
N GLY A 58 3.00 -17.75 -19.65
CA GLY A 58 2.81 -17.38 -21.03
C GLY A 58 3.75 -16.22 -21.31
N ASP A 59 4.80 -16.49 -22.09
CA ASP A 59 5.58 -15.50 -22.83
C ASP A 59 4.63 -14.66 -23.68
N THR A 60 3.98 -13.68 -23.05
CA THR A 60 3.42 -12.57 -23.79
C THR A 60 4.62 -11.72 -24.14
N LYS A 61 5.14 -11.90 -25.36
CA LYS A 61 5.92 -10.86 -26.03
C LYS A 61 5.05 -9.62 -26.07
N MET A 62 5.12 -8.82 -25.02
CA MET A 62 4.37 -7.59 -24.92
C MET A 62 4.98 -6.67 -25.97
N ASN A 63 4.28 -6.51 -27.09
CA ASN A 63 4.69 -5.58 -28.13
C ASN A 63 4.90 -4.21 -27.47
N LEU A 64 5.97 -3.50 -27.82
CA LEU A 64 6.28 -2.17 -27.25
C LEU A 64 5.06 -1.23 -27.31
N ALA A 65 4.26 -1.33 -28.38
CA ALA A 65 3.00 -0.61 -28.55
C ALA A 65 1.95 -0.96 -27.48
N SER A 66 1.82 -2.25 -27.11
CA SER A 66 0.91 -2.67 -26.04
C SER A 66 1.39 -2.20 -24.66
N ALA A 67 2.70 -2.27 -24.39
CA ALA A 67 3.28 -1.75 -23.15
C ALA A 67 3.07 -0.23 -23.01
N LEU A 68 3.31 0.53 -24.08
CA LEU A 68 3.02 1.96 -24.13
C LEU A 68 1.53 2.24 -23.93
N GLY A 69 0.64 1.48 -24.57
CA GLY A 69 -0.80 1.57 -24.37
C GLY A 69 -1.21 1.37 -22.91
N TRP A 70 -0.61 0.38 -22.22
CA TRP A 70 -0.83 0.15 -20.79
C TRP A 70 -0.35 1.33 -19.94
N CYS A 71 0.86 1.85 -20.17
CA CYS A 71 1.39 3.00 -19.44
C CYS A 71 0.51 4.25 -19.61
N VAL A 72 0.05 4.53 -20.83
CA VAL A 72 -0.85 5.65 -21.12
C VAL A 72 -2.19 5.46 -20.41
N SER A 73 -2.75 4.24 -20.45
CA SER A 73 -4.01 3.95 -19.75
C SER A 73 -3.89 4.13 -18.23
N ALA A 74 -2.76 3.70 -17.65
CA ALA A 74 -2.48 3.86 -16.22
C ALA A 74 -2.34 5.33 -15.84
N PHE A 75 -1.66 6.13 -16.67
CA PHE A 75 -1.54 7.57 -16.47
C PHE A 75 -2.91 8.25 -16.51
N VAL A 76 -3.70 8.00 -17.55
CA VAL A 76 -5.03 8.63 -17.71
C VAL A 76 -5.94 8.25 -16.55
N LEU A 77 -5.95 6.98 -16.15
CA LEU A 77 -6.78 6.50 -15.04
C LEU A 77 -6.35 7.14 -13.71
N ALA A 78 -5.06 7.15 -13.40
CA ALA A 78 -4.59 7.72 -12.14
C ALA A 78 -4.69 9.25 -12.09
N ALA A 79 -4.48 9.94 -13.22
CA ALA A 79 -4.69 11.38 -13.33
C ALA A 79 -6.16 11.74 -13.13
N THR A 80 -7.07 11.07 -13.84
CA THR A 80 -8.52 11.33 -13.72
C THR A 80 -9.06 10.96 -12.34
N ALA A 81 -8.71 9.77 -11.82
CA ALA A 81 -9.09 9.35 -10.48
C ALA A 81 -8.51 10.28 -9.40
N GLY A 82 -7.26 10.72 -9.55
CA GLY A 82 -6.61 11.68 -8.66
C GLY A 82 -7.30 13.03 -8.63
N LEU A 83 -7.61 13.60 -9.80
CA LEU A 83 -8.32 14.88 -9.90
C LEU A 83 -9.75 14.80 -9.33
N LEU A 84 -10.44 13.68 -9.52
CA LEU A 84 -11.74 13.40 -8.90
C LEU A 84 -11.62 13.23 -7.38
N ALA A 85 -10.59 12.55 -6.89
CA ALA A 85 -10.32 12.41 -5.45
C ALA A 85 -10.00 13.77 -4.80
N SER A 86 -9.23 14.63 -5.47
CA SER A 86 -9.00 16.01 -5.02
C SER A 86 -10.29 16.84 -5.03
N TRP A 87 -11.25 16.52 -5.92
CA TRP A 87 -12.54 17.21 -5.95
C TRP A 87 -13.36 16.78 -4.73
N LEU A 88 -13.36 15.48 -4.45
CA LEU A 88 -13.99 14.91 -3.27
C LEU A 88 -13.42 15.53 -1.99
N ASP A 89 -12.10 15.67 -1.88
CA ASP A 89 -11.44 16.36 -0.74
C ASP A 89 -11.97 17.79 -0.56
N ARG A 90 -11.98 18.60 -1.62
CA ARG A 90 -12.51 19.98 -1.56
C ARG A 90 -14.00 20.02 -1.21
N LYS A 91 -14.80 19.07 -1.72
CA LYS A 91 -16.24 19.03 -1.46
C LYS A 91 -16.54 18.63 -0.01
N ILE A 92 -15.86 17.61 0.51
CA ILE A 92 -16.00 17.15 1.90
C ILE A 92 -15.54 18.25 2.86
N THR A 93 -14.36 18.82 2.63
CA THR A 93 -13.82 19.95 3.42
C THR A 93 -14.82 21.11 3.49
N ALA A 94 -15.43 21.47 2.37
CA ALA A 94 -16.45 22.52 2.34
C ALA A 94 -17.71 22.16 3.14
N ARG A 95 -18.18 20.91 3.06
CA ARG A 95 -19.33 20.43 3.84
C ARG A 95 -19.04 20.45 5.35
N LEU A 96 -17.86 20.05 5.79
CA LEU A 96 -17.46 20.14 7.21
C LEU A 96 -17.41 21.58 7.71
N GLN A 97 -16.99 22.50 6.85
CA GLN A 97 -16.88 23.93 7.16
C GLN A 97 -18.17 24.72 6.92
N TRP A 98 -19.31 24.04 6.68
CA TRP A 98 -20.60 24.68 6.39
C TRP A 98 -20.56 25.70 5.23
N ARG A 99 -19.75 25.45 4.21
CA ARG A 99 -19.67 26.27 2.98
C ARG A 99 -19.95 25.45 1.72
N VAL A 100 -20.31 26.13 0.64
CA VAL A 100 -20.54 25.47 -0.66
C VAL A 100 -19.19 25.15 -1.31
N GLY A 101 -18.94 23.86 -1.53
CA GLY A 101 -17.72 23.41 -2.22
C GLY A 101 -17.82 23.52 -3.75
N PRO A 102 -16.67 23.55 -4.45
CA PRO A 102 -16.57 23.81 -5.89
C PRO A 102 -17.26 22.75 -6.77
N PRO A 103 -17.52 23.08 -8.06
CA PRO A 103 -18.05 22.14 -9.04
C PRO A 103 -17.01 21.07 -9.44
N TRP A 104 -17.47 19.97 -10.06
CA TRP A 104 -16.65 18.79 -10.38
C TRP A 104 -15.52 19.06 -11.39
N TYR A 105 -15.73 19.99 -12.33
CA TYR A 105 -14.74 20.34 -13.35
C TYR A 105 -13.63 21.27 -12.86
N GLN A 106 -13.72 21.80 -11.63
CA GLN A 106 -12.80 22.82 -11.12
C GLN A 106 -11.34 22.35 -11.12
N ASN A 107 -11.06 21.11 -10.72
CA ASN A 107 -9.67 20.63 -10.63
C ASN A 107 -9.04 20.41 -12.02
N PHE A 108 -9.86 20.02 -13.00
CA PHE A 108 -9.42 19.95 -14.40
C PHE A 108 -9.12 21.34 -14.95
N ALA A 109 -9.98 22.32 -14.63
CA ALA A 109 -9.76 23.71 -15.00
C ALA A 109 -8.53 24.32 -14.32
N ASP A 110 -8.26 24.00 -13.05
CA ASP A 110 -7.08 24.46 -12.33
C ASP A 110 -5.79 23.92 -12.97
N LEU A 111 -5.79 22.66 -13.40
CA LEU A 111 -4.65 22.07 -14.12
C LEU A 111 -4.46 22.70 -15.50
N ALA A 112 -5.54 22.87 -16.26
CA ALA A 112 -5.50 23.54 -17.58
C ALA A 112 -5.02 24.99 -17.46
N LYS A 113 -5.45 25.70 -16.42
CA LYS A 113 -5.00 27.06 -16.09
C LYS A 113 -3.49 27.10 -15.83
N LEU A 114 -2.95 26.14 -15.09
CA LEU A 114 -1.51 26.06 -14.82
C LEU A 114 -0.72 25.69 -16.08
N ALA A 115 -1.28 24.87 -16.96
CA ALA A 115 -0.67 24.53 -18.25
C ALA A 115 -0.55 25.73 -19.20
N GLY A 116 -1.50 26.68 -19.15
CA GLY A 116 -1.46 27.92 -19.94
C GLY A 116 -0.59 29.04 -19.35
N LYS A 117 0.04 28.83 -18.19
CA LYS A 117 0.91 29.83 -17.55
C LYS A 117 2.37 29.62 -17.94
N GLU A 118 3.08 30.73 -18.06
CA GLU A 118 4.53 30.73 -18.29
C GLU A 118 5.29 30.05 -17.16
N VAL A 119 6.39 29.39 -17.54
CA VAL A 119 7.30 28.71 -16.63
C VAL A 119 8.48 29.62 -16.36
N LEU A 120 8.59 30.08 -15.12
CA LEU A 120 9.73 30.82 -14.61
C LEU A 120 10.73 29.82 -14.00
N VAL A 121 11.97 29.84 -14.49
CA VAL A 121 13.06 29.02 -13.97
C VAL A 121 14.13 29.97 -13.40
N PRO A 122 14.50 29.87 -12.11
CA PRO A 122 15.51 30.73 -11.52
C PRO A 122 16.89 30.56 -12.18
N GLU A 123 17.62 31.66 -12.39
CA GLU A 123 18.92 31.63 -13.09
C GLU A 123 19.99 30.80 -12.36
N GLN A 124 19.97 30.81 -11.03
CA GLN A 124 20.93 30.09 -10.19
C GLN A 124 20.51 28.63 -9.93
N SER A 125 19.36 28.18 -10.45
CA SER A 125 18.87 26.81 -10.25
C SER A 125 19.53 25.81 -11.21
N ASN A 126 19.69 24.57 -10.77
CA ASN A 126 20.07 23.49 -11.68
C ASN A 126 18.86 23.11 -12.55
N ARG A 127 18.88 23.58 -13.80
CA ARG A 127 17.79 23.41 -14.78
C ARG A 127 17.36 21.95 -14.96
N LEU A 128 18.31 21.01 -15.01
CA LEU A 128 18.01 19.60 -15.26
C LEU A 128 17.18 19.00 -14.12
N THR A 129 17.65 19.17 -12.88
CA THR A 129 16.95 18.64 -11.69
C THR A 129 15.61 19.33 -11.49
N PHE A 130 15.55 20.65 -11.69
CA PHE A 130 14.34 21.45 -11.52
C PHE A 130 13.22 21.03 -12.49
N LEU A 131 13.56 20.75 -13.74
CA LEU A 131 12.61 20.30 -14.76
C LEU A 131 12.26 18.80 -14.63
N ALA A 132 13.23 17.97 -14.24
CA ALA A 132 13.02 16.53 -14.11
C ALA A 132 12.21 16.14 -12.86
N ALA A 133 12.29 16.91 -11.77
CA ALA A 133 11.65 16.56 -10.51
C ALA A 133 10.11 16.39 -10.61
N PRO A 134 9.33 17.33 -11.19
CA PRO A 134 7.89 17.14 -11.35
C PRO A 134 7.53 15.93 -12.23
N VAL A 135 8.33 15.67 -13.27
CA VAL A 135 8.15 14.51 -14.16
C VAL A 135 8.36 13.22 -13.38
N LEU A 136 9.40 13.15 -12.55
CA LEU A 136 9.70 12.00 -11.69
C LEU A 136 8.52 11.64 -10.77
N SER A 137 7.90 12.65 -10.15
CA SER A 137 6.70 12.46 -9.32
C SER A 137 5.55 11.79 -10.08
N VAL A 138 5.20 12.34 -11.25
CA VAL A 138 4.11 11.83 -12.09
C VAL A 138 4.42 10.44 -12.67
N THR A 139 5.66 10.20 -13.12
CA THR A 139 6.08 8.90 -13.62
C THR A 139 6.02 7.82 -12.54
N GLY A 140 6.43 8.13 -11.31
CA GLY A 140 6.35 7.22 -10.17
C GLY A 140 4.90 6.81 -9.87
N MET A 141 3.98 7.78 -9.84
CA MET A 141 2.56 7.49 -9.62
C MET A 141 1.91 6.74 -10.78
N THR A 142 2.34 7.02 -12.00
CA THR A 142 1.90 6.26 -13.19
C THR A 142 2.34 4.81 -13.12
N ALA A 143 3.59 4.56 -12.72
CA ALA A 143 4.11 3.20 -12.54
C ALA A 143 3.37 2.45 -11.44
N CYS A 144 3.12 3.08 -10.28
CA CYS A 144 2.29 2.51 -9.21
C CYS A 144 0.88 2.17 -9.71
N ALA A 145 0.24 3.07 -10.44
CA ALA A 145 -1.09 2.84 -10.99
C ALA A 145 -1.12 1.66 -11.97
N GLY A 146 -0.10 1.56 -12.83
CA GLY A 146 0.07 0.41 -13.73
C GLY A 146 0.19 -0.90 -12.97
N MET A 147 1.03 -0.95 -11.93
CA MET A 147 1.17 -2.13 -11.08
C MET A 147 -0.13 -2.52 -10.38
N LEU A 148 -0.91 -1.55 -9.88
CA LEU A 148 -2.22 -1.82 -9.27
C LEU A 148 -3.22 -2.37 -10.28
N LEU A 149 -3.25 -1.83 -11.50
CA LEU A 149 -4.12 -2.33 -12.58
C LEU A 149 -3.76 -3.76 -12.98
N LEU A 150 -2.46 -4.07 -13.05
CA LEU A 150 -1.97 -5.42 -13.33
C LEU A 150 -2.33 -6.40 -12.21
N ALA A 151 -2.17 -5.98 -10.95
CA ALA A 151 -2.55 -6.76 -9.78
C ALA A 151 -4.07 -7.00 -9.74
N ALA A 152 -4.89 -5.98 -9.99
CA ALA A 152 -6.34 -6.10 -10.06
C ALA A 152 -6.80 -7.00 -11.22
N GLY A 153 -6.14 -6.93 -12.37
CA GLY A 153 -6.37 -7.80 -13.52
C GLY A 153 -5.90 -9.24 -13.31
N ARG A 154 -5.21 -9.55 -12.19
CA ARG A 154 -4.57 -10.85 -11.90
C ARG A 154 -3.60 -11.34 -12.99
N ARG A 155 -3.07 -10.44 -13.81
CA ARG A 155 -2.31 -10.82 -15.02
C ARG A 155 -0.80 -10.92 -14.79
N LEU A 156 -0.26 -10.15 -13.85
CA LEU A 156 1.18 -10.11 -13.56
C LEU A 156 1.39 -9.87 -12.07
N GLY A 157 2.08 -10.80 -11.42
CA GLY A 157 2.71 -10.58 -10.12
C GLY A 157 4.09 -11.23 -10.14
N PHE A 158 5.14 -10.45 -9.94
CA PHE A 158 6.49 -10.97 -9.77
C PHE A 158 6.80 -11.06 -8.26
N GLU A 159 7.70 -11.98 -7.89
CA GLU A 159 8.16 -12.08 -6.50
C GLU A 159 8.94 -10.80 -6.15
N GLY A 160 8.39 -9.98 -5.25
CA GLY A 160 8.95 -8.67 -4.87
C GLY A 160 8.14 -7.45 -5.33
N ASP A 161 6.96 -7.61 -5.94
CA ASP A 161 6.09 -6.51 -6.39
C ASP A 161 5.88 -5.44 -5.31
N ILE A 162 5.65 -5.88 -4.07
CA ILE A 162 5.32 -4.99 -2.94
C ILE A 162 6.50 -4.08 -2.61
N VAL A 163 7.72 -4.60 -2.66
CA VAL A 163 8.93 -3.82 -2.35
C VAL A 163 9.12 -2.74 -3.41
N LEU A 164 8.97 -3.09 -4.69
CA LEU A 164 9.01 -2.12 -5.77
C LEU A 164 7.91 -1.06 -5.60
N PHE A 165 6.69 -1.48 -5.25
CA PHE A 165 5.57 -0.57 -5.04
C PHE A 165 5.83 0.44 -3.93
N VAL A 166 6.36 0.00 -2.78
CA VAL A 166 6.71 0.87 -1.65
C VAL A 166 7.73 1.93 -2.08
N TYR A 167 8.78 1.55 -2.81
CA TYR A 167 9.77 2.51 -3.30
C TYR A 167 9.21 3.48 -4.35
N LEU A 168 8.36 3.00 -5.26
CA LEU A 168 7.69 3.88 -6.22
C LEU A 168 6.74 4.88 -5.51
N LEU A 169 6.11 4.48 -4.40
CA LEU A 169 5.27 5.33 -3.57
C LEU A 169 6.06 6.39 -2.79
N ALA A 170 7.38 6.24 -2.68
CA ALA A 170 8.28 7.24 -2.10
C ALA A 170 8.76 8.29 -3.12
N LEU A 171 8.55 8.07 -4.43
CA LEU A 171 9.00 8.99 -5.47
C LEU A 171 8.36 10.39 -5.43
N PRO A 172 7.06 10.57 -5.15
CA PRO A 172 6.48 11.92 -5.08
C PRO A 172 7.10 12.84 -4.00
N PRO A 173 7.22 12.43 -2.72
CA PRO A 173 7.87 13.28 -1.72
C PRO A 173 9.38 13.43 -1.99
N LEU A 174 10.05 12.40 -2.53
CA LEU A 174 11.45 12.53 -2.99
C LEU A 174 11.60 13.55 -4.13
N ALA A 175 10.67 13.55 -5.09
CA ALA A 175 10.65 14.52 -6.18
C ALA A 175 10.48 15.94 -5.65
N VAL A 176 9.62 16.15 -4.64
CA VAL A 176 9.47 17.47 -3.99
C VAL A 176 10.76 17.88 -3.30
N ALA A 177 11.43 16.96 -2.59
CA ALA A 177 12.71 17.23 -1.95
C ALA A 177 13.82 17.56 -2.97
N LEU A 178 13.95 16.79 -4.04
CA LEU A 178 14.92 17.03 -5.12
C LEU A 178 14.63 18.36 -5.82
N GLY A 179 13.36 18.60 -6.16
CA GLY A 179 12.93 19.82 -6.83
C GLY A 179 13.17 21.07 -5.98
N GLY A 180 12.85 21.02 -4.69
CA GLY A 180 13.15 22.11 -3.76
C GLY A 180 14.66 22.30 -3.53
N SER A 181 15.45 21.23 -3.53
CA SER A 181 16.92 21.33 -3.34
C SER A 181 17.63 21.99 -4.53
N SER A 182 17.04 21.87 -5.72
CA SER A 182 17.54 22.53 -6.93
C SER A 182 17.19 24.02 -7.00
N SER A 183 16.26 24.46 -6.14
CA SER A 183 15.83 25.85 -6.05
C SER A 183 16.85 26.61 -5.20
N ALA A 184 17.52 27.61 -5.79
CA ALA A 184 18.59 28.39 -5.15
C ALA A 184 18.07 29.39 -4.08
N ASN A 185 17.11 28.96 -3.26
CA ASN A 185 16.45 29.77 -2.24
C ASN A 185 16.61 29.10 -0.86
N ILE A 186 16.91 29.91 0.15
CA ILE A 186 17.12 29.47 1.54
C ILE A 186 15.83 28.89 2.12
N LEU A 187 14.67 29.50 1.83
CA LEU A 187 13.38 29.02 2.32
C LEU A 187 13.00 27.66 1.72
N ALA A 188 13.28 27.46 0.43
CA ALA A 188 13.08 26.18 -0.24
C ALA A 188 13.97 25.09 0.40
N SER A 189 15.24 25.41 0.66
CA SER A 189 16.18 24.50 1.33
C SER A 189 15.72 24.11 2.74
N LEU A 190 15.18 25.06 3.50
CA LEU A 190 14.57 24.77 4.81
C LEU A 190 13.35 23.84 4.67
N GLY A 191 12.45 24.09 3.71
CA GLY A 191 11.32 23.22 3.42
C GLY A 191 11.74 21.78 3.08
N VAL A 192 12.77 21.63 2.22
CA VAL A 192 13.34 20.33 1.85
C VAL A 192 13.89 19.58 3.06
N SER A 193 14.63 20.26 3.95
CA SER A 193 15.16 19.63 5.16
C SER A 193 14.04 19.05 6.05
N ARG A 194 12.87 19.71 6.08
CA ARG A 194 11.69 19.26 6.82
C ARG A 194 11.01 18.08 6.13
N GLU A 195 10.88 18.15 4.80
CA GLU A 195 10.29 17.07 3.99
C GLU A 195 11.11 15.77 4.11
N VAL A 196 12.43 15.84 3.97
CA VAL A 196 13.31 14.66 4.07
C VAL A 196 13.25 14.04 5.47
N LYS A 197 13.19 14.84 6.53
CA LYS A 197 13.02 14.33 7.90
C LYS A 197 11.68 13.60 8.09
N LEU A 198 10.60 14.14 7.54
CA LEU A 198 9.29 13.49 7.59
C LEU A 198 9.29 12.20 6.77
N LEU A 199 9.79 12.26 5.53
CA LEU A 199 9.94 11.12 4.64
C LEU A 199 10.63 9.95 5.33
N LEU A 200 11.82 10.17 5.88
CA LEU A 200 12.57 9.12 6.57
C LEU A 200 11.82 8.54 7.78
N SER A 201 10.99 9.36 8.44
CA SER A 201 10.33 8.95 9.67
C SER A 201 9.08 8.12 9.44
N TYR A 202 8.28 8.43 8.43
CA TYR A 202 7.05 7.66 8.17
C TYR A 202 7.27 6.40 7.32
N GLU A 203 8.41 6.27 6.62
CA GLU A 203 8.72 5.06 5.84
C GLU A 203 8.91 3.83 6.73
N LEU A 204 9.54 3.98 7.90
CA LEU A 204 9.77 2.88 8.83
C LEU A 204 8.46 2.22 9.32
N PRO A 205 7.50 2.95 9.93
CA PRO A 205 6.23 2.35 10.36
C PRO A 205 5.38 1.85 9.18
N PHE A 206 5.48 2.48 8.00
CA PHE A 206 4.81 2.00 6.80
C PHE A 206 5.34 0.64 6.37
N LEU A 207 6.67 0.46 6.32
CA LEU A 207 7.28 -0.80 6.00
C LEU A 207 6.91 -1.88 7.02
N CYS A 208 6.86 -1.55 8.32
CA CYS A 208 6.40 -2.49 9.35
C CYS A 208 4.96 -2.97 9.11
N ALA A 209 4.04 -2.05 8.78
CA ALA A 209 2.65 -2.39 8.49
C ALA A 209 2.51 -3.26 7.22
N VAL A 210 3.32 -2.99 6.19
CA VAL A 210 3.36 -3.79 4.97
C VAL A 210 3.91 -5.20 5.25
N ILE A 211 5.00 -5.31 6.02
CA ILE A 211 5.57 -6.60 6.41
C ILE A 211 4.56 -7.42 7.21
N ALA A 212 3.81 -6.81 8.14
CA ALA A 212 2.76 -7.51 8.88
C ALA A 212 1.72 -8.15 7.95
N ALA A 213 1.29 -7.44 6.91
CA ALA A 213 0.38 -7.98 5.90
C ALA A 213 1.01 -9.14 5.11
N CYS A 214 2.28 -9.02 4.70
CA CYS A 214 3.01 -10.07 3.98
C CYS A 214 3.17 -11.36 4.80
N VAL A 215 3.48 -11.24 6.09
CA VAL A 215 3.62 -12.38 7.01
C VAL A 215 2.28 -13.09 7.19
N LYS A 216 1.21 -12.31 7.37
CA LYS A 216 -0.13 -12.86 7.61
C LYS A 216 -0.71 -13.58 6.39
N ALA A 217 -0.38 -13.14 5.18
CA ALA A 217 -0.89 -13.71 3.93
C ALA A 217 -0.17 -15.00 3.48
N GLY A 218 0.64 -15.61 4.35
CA GLY A 218 1.49 -16.75 4.02
C GLY A 218 2.77 -16.25 3.34
N PRO A 219 3.90 -16.16 4.06
CA PRO A 219 5.08 -15.32 3.79
C PRO A 219 5.37 -15.14 2.29
N THR A 220 4.83 -14.06 1.73
CA THR A 220 4.86 -13.78 0.29
C THR A 220 5.10 -12.30 0.06
N THR A 221 5.79 -11.97 -1.03
CA THR A 221 6.14 -10.59 -1.41
C THR A 221 5.40 -10.09 -2.66
N SER A 222 4.55 -10.92 -3.27
CA SER A 222 3.71 -10.55 -4.41
C SER A 222 2.32 -10.07 -3.99
N LEU A 223 1.86 -8.96 -4.56
CA LEU A 223 0.52 -8.38 -4.35
C LEU A 223 -0.59 -9.33 -4.78
N ALA A 224 -0.40 -10.02 -5.91
CA ALA A 224 -1.42 -10.90 -6.48
C ALA A 224 -1.75 -12.07 -5.55
N ARG A 225 -0.73 -12.65 -4.89
CA ARG A 225 -0.92 -13.74 -3.93
C ARG A 225 -1.61 -13.29 -2.65
N ILE A 226 -1.34 -12.07 -2.17
CA ILE A 226 -2.08 -11.51 -1.02
C ILE A 226 -3.57 -11.38 -1.35
N LEU A 227 -3.90 -10.91 -2.56
CA LEU A 227 -5.30 -10.84 -3.01
C LEU A 227 -5.95 -12.22 -3.07
N LEU A 228 -5.26 -13.23 -3.63
CA LEU A 228 -5.76 -14.61 -3.65
C LEU A 228 -5.97 -15.17 -2.24
N PHE A 229 -5.07 -14.89 -1.31
CA PHE A 229 -5.22 -15.27 0.09
C PHE A 229 -6.45 -14.61 0.73
N GLN A 230 -6.69 -13.33 0.44
CA GLN A 230 -7.85 -12.58 0.94
C GLN A 230 -9.19 -12.98 0.32
N GLU A 231 -9.16 -13.63 -0.85
CA GLU A 231 -10.36 -14.22 -1.47
C GLU A 231 -10.71 -15.58 -0.87
N MET A 232 -9.70 -16.37 -0.54
CA MET A 232 -9.88 -17.68 0.11
C MET A 232 -10.17 -17.55 1.61
N SER A 233 -9.61 -16.52 2.25
CA SER A 233 -9.76 -16.22 3.67
C SER A 233 -10.63 -14.98 3.88
N ARG A 234 -10.77 -14.52 5.13
CA ARG A 234 -11.36 -13.21 5.42
C ARG A 234 -10.36 -12.09 5.08
N PRO A 235 -10.81 -10.89 4.68
CA PRO A 235 -9.94 -9.73 4.51
C PRO A 235 -9.07 -9.49 5.75
N LEU A 236 -7.80 -9.13 5.52
CA LEU A 236 -6.82 -8.93 6.59
C LEU A 236 -7.24 -7.85 7.59
N LEU A 237 -8.03 -6.87 7.15
CA LEU A 237 -8.63 -5.84 8.00
C LEU A 237 -9.34 -6.40 9.25
N PHE A 238 -9.95 -7.59 9.15
CA PHE A 238 -10.70 -8.18 10.27
C PHE A 238 -9.83 -8.94 11.27
N SER A 239 -8.54 -9.10 10.98
CA SER A 239 -7.55 -9.58 11.94
C SER A 239 -7.01 -8.41 12.76
N LEU A 240 -6.68 -8.66 14.04
CA LEU A 240 -6.13 -7.62 14.93
C LEU A 240 -4.82 -7.04 14.36
N SER A 241 -3.97 -7.90 13.82
CA SER A 241 -2.71 -7.49 13.17
C SER A 241 -2.98 -6.61 11.95
N GLY A 242 -3.91 -7.03 11.08
CA GLY A 242 -4.23 -6.29 9.86
C GLY A 242 -4.96 -4.96 10.13
N LEU A 243 -5.77 -4.88 11.19
CA LEU A 243 -6.40 -3.62 11.61
C LEU A 243 -5.37 -2.60 12.08
N LEU A 244 -4.40 -3.02 12.90
CA LEU A 244 -3.31 -2.15 13.33
C LEU A 244 -2.47 -1.68 12.13
N GLY A 245 -2.10 -2.60 11.23
CA GLY A 245 -1.38 -2.27 10.00
C GLY A 245 -2.16 -1.28 9.12
N PHE A 246 -3.46 -1.49 8.94
CA PHE A 246 -4.33 -0.60 8.19
C PHE A 246 -4.37 0.81 8.78
N LEU A 247 -4.56 0.95 10.09
CA LEU A 247 -4.59 2.26 10.76
C LEU A 247 -3.26 2.99 10.61
N ILE A 248 -2.13 2.29 10.76
CA ILE A 248 -0.79 2.86 10.54
C ILE A 248 -0.64 3.31 9.09
N CYS A 249 -1.03 2.51 8.10
CA CYS A 249 -0.96 2.89 6.70
C CYS A 249 -1.82 4.11 6.38
N VAL A 250 -3.01 4.25 6.99
CA VAL A 250 -3.85 5.45 6.82
C VAL A 250 -3.16 6.70 7.39
N VAL A 251 -2.58 6.60 8.60
CA VAL A 251 -1.84 7.72 9.22
C VAL A 251 -0.57 8.06 8.43
N VAL A 252 0.16 7.08 7.92
CA VAL A 252 1.32 7.35 7.06
C VAL A 252 0.90 7.95 5.72
N LEU A 253 -0.23 7.50 5.16
CA LEU A 253 -0.73 8.05 3.90
C LEU A 253 -1.03 9.55 4.02
N THR A 254 -1.58 10.02 5.15
CA THR A 254 -1.79 11.47 5.36
C THR A 254 -0.46 12.24 5.41
N ALA A 255 0.60 11.63 5.95
CA ALA A 255 1.94 12.22 5.96
C ALA A 255 2.62 12.19 4.58
N LYS A 256 2.51 11.09 3.82
CA LYS A 256 2.98 11.00 2.43
C LYS A 256 2.32 12.04 1.53
N LEU A 257 1.05 12.34 1.78
CA LEU A 257 0.31 13.38 1.07
C LEU A 257 0.67 14.79 1.54
N GLY A 258 1.46 14.97 2.60
CA GLY A 258 1.70 16.30 3.18
C GLY A 258 0.39 17.03 3.52
N TYR A 259 -0.60 16.30 4.04
CA TYR A 259 -1.85 16.87 4.52
C TYR A 259 -1.72 17.18 6.01
N VAL A 260 -2.49 18.18 6.48
CA VAL A 260 -2.70 18.40 7.92
C VAL A 260 -3.11 17.06 8.55
N PRO A 261 -2.51 16.62 9.66
CA PRO A 261 -1.62 17.35 10.59
C PRO A 261 -0.13 17.39 10.23
N PHE A 262 0.33 16.69 9.20
CA PHE A 262 1.75 16.48 8.86
C PHE A 262 2.26 17.35 7.71
N ASP A 263 1.47 18.31 7.25
CA ASP A 263 1.95 19.39 6.40
C ASP A 263 2.93 20.25 7.22
N VAL A 264 4.24 20.02 7.12
CA VAL A 264 5.25 20.90 7.77
C VAL A 264 6.29 21.43 6.77
N ALA A 265 6.42 20.78 5.63
CA ALA A 265 7.33 21.17 4.56
C ALA A 265 6.75 22.21 3.59
N GLU A 266 5.41 22.32 3.48
CA GLU A 266 4.75 23.32 2.63
C GLU A 266 4.35 24.57 3.43
N ALA A 267 4.41 24.50 4.77
CA ALA A 267 3.91 25.49 5.72
C ALA A 267 3.86 26.94 5.24
N GLU A 268 2.71 27.33 4.67
CA GLU A 268 2.49 28.67 4.11
C GLU A 268 2.74 29.77 5.16
N GLY A 269 2.30 29.55 6.40
CA GLY A 269 2.48 30.51 7.50
C GLY A 269 3.91 30.62 8.06
N GLU A 270 4.83 29.69 7.74
CA GLU A 270 6.21 29.71 8.26
C GLU A 270 7.26 29.88 7.16
N ILE A 271 7.05 29.29 5.98
CA ILE A 271 8.02 29.19 4.89
C ILE A 271 7.39 29.48 3.51
N ALA A 272 6.24 30.17 3.45
CA ALA A 272 5.65 30.70 2.21
C ALA A 272 5.56 29.70 1.04
N SER A 273 5.11 28.46 1.31
CA SER A 273 5.01 27.31 0.38
C SER A 273 6.23 26.37 0.33
N GLY A 274 7.31 26.68 1.04
CA GLY A 274 8.45 25.78 1.27
C GLY A 274 9.13 25.29 0.01
N ALA A 275 9.17 23.97 -0.22
CA ALA A 275 9.87 23.36 -1.35
C ALA A 275 9.29 23.72 -2.73
N LEU A 276 8.05 24.20 -2.78
CA LEU A 276 7.34 24.54 -4.02
C LEU A 276 7.39 26.04 -4.36
N ILE A 277 8.09 26.86 -3.57
CA ILE A 277 8.04 28.33 -3.66
C ILE A 277 8.48 28.88 -5.02
N GLU A 278 9.49 28.29 -5.64
CA GLU A 278 10.03 28.72 -6.94
C GLU A 278 9.29 28.11 -8.15
N TYR A 279 8.37 27.16 -7.92
CA TYR A 279 7.70 26.46 -9.00
C TYR A 279 6.51 27.25 -9.55
N SER A 280 6.47 27.36 -10.88
CA SER A 280 5.45 28.12 -11.60
C SER A 280 4.94 27.35 -12.84
N GLY A 281 3.85 27.84 -13.42
CA GLY A 281 3.25 27.29 -14.64
C GLY A 281 2.93 25.80 -14.56
N ILE A 282 3.25 25.08 -15.64
CA ILE A 282 3.00 23.65 -15.76
C ILE A 282 3.80 22.80 -14.77
N LEU A 283 5.00 23.23 -14.35
CA LEU A 283 5.83 22.46 -13.40
C LEU A 283 5.16 22.35 -12.03
N LEU A 284 4.58 23.45 -11.54
CA LEU A 284 3.75 23.43 -10.33
C LEU A 284 2.50 22.57 -10.54
N GLY A 285 1.91 22.63 -11.73
CA GLY A 285 0.79 21.78 -12.13
C GLY A 285 1.10 20.30 -12.03
N LEU A 286 2.29 19.87 -12.47
CA LEU A 286 2.74 18.48 -12.40
C LEU A 286 2.97 18.01 -10.96
N PHE A 287 3.52 18.84 -10.07
CA PHE A 287 3.59 18.49 -8.64
C PHE A 287 2.21 18.32 -8.01
N LYS A 288 1.28 19.23 -8.30
CA LYS A 288 -0.11 19.12 -7.84
C LYS A 288 -0.80 17.89 -8.41
N LEU A 289 -0.56 17.55 -9.67
CA LEU A 289 -1.06 16.34 -10.30
C LEU A 289 -0.46 15.09 -9.64
N GLY A 290 0.84 15.04 -9.38
CA GLY A 290 1.49 13.93 -8.68
C GLY A 290 0.90 13.70 -7.27
N LYS A 291 0.69 14.79 -6.50
CA LYS A 291 0.01 14.74 -5.19
C LYS A 291 -1.43 14.25 -5.31
N ALA A 292 -2.16 14.66 -6.35
CA ALA A 292 -3.51 14.19 -6.65
C ALA A 292 -3.55 12.70 -7.06
N MET A 293 -2.60 12.25 -7.88
CA MET A 293 -2.48 10.84 -8.25
C MET A 293 -2.14 9.98 -7.02
N LEU A 294 -1.26 10.46 -6.13
CA LEU A 294 -0.96 9.79 -4.86
C LEU A 294 -2.21 9.67 -3.97
N LEU A 295 -3.10 10.66 -3.97
CA LEU A 295 -4.37 10.63 -3.24
C LEU A 295 -5.33 9.55 -3.77
N ALA A 296 -5.20 9.11 -5.03
CA ALA A 296 -5.96 7.99 -5.58
C ALA A 296 -5.23 6.64 -5.41
N VAL A 297 -3.94 6.60 -5.72
CA VAL A 297 -3.10 5.38 -5.71
C VAL A 297 -2.85 4.87 -4.30
N GLY A 298 -2.60 5.76 -3.33
CA GLY A 298 -2.33 5.40 -1.94
C GLY A 298 -3.50 4.63 -1.29
N PRO A 299 -4.74 5.16 -1.32
CA PRO A 299 -5.91 4.43 -0.83
C PRO A 299 -6.14 3.10 -1.56
N ALA A 300 -5.95 3.07 -2.88
CA ALA A 300 -6.08 1.84 -3.66
C ALA A 300 -5.08 0.76 -3.20
N PHE A 301 -3.84 1.15 -2.90
CA PHE A 301 -2.84 0.25 -2.33
C PHE A 301 -3.26 -0.29 -0.95
N ILE A 302 -3.75 0.56 -0.06
CA ILE A 302 -4.22 0.13 1.27
C ILE A 302 -5.40 -0.86 1.16
N VAL A 303 -6.34 -0.61 0.24
CA VAL A 303 -7.49 -1.50 -0.02
C VAL A 303 -7.06 -2.84 -0.59
N VAL A 304 -6.09 -2.84 -1.52
CA VAL A 304 -5.50 -4.07 -2.07
C VAL A 304 -4.75 -4.84 -0.98
N LEU A 305 -4.02 -4.14 -0.11
CA LEU A 305 -3.20 -4.79 0.90
C LEU A 305 -4.03 -5.38 2.05
N PHE A 306 -5.06 -4.68 2.54
CA PHE A 306 -5.79 -5.10 3.76
C PHE A 306 -7.25 -5.50 3.52
N TRP A 307 -7.91 -4.99 2.49
CA TRP A 307 -9.36 -5.06 2.33
C TRP A 307 -9.83 -5.84 1.08
N GLY A 308 -8.99 -6.74 0.55
CA GLY A 308 -9.38 -7.65 -0.54
C GLY A 308 -9.45 -7.00 -1.92
N GLY A 309 -8.90 -5.79 -2.11
CA GLY A 309 -8.75 -5.15 -3.42
C GLY A 309 -10.04 -4.99 -4.24
N PHE A 310 -9.88 -5.19 -5.55
CA PHE A 310 -10.92 -5.08 -6.57
C PHE A 310 -11.31 -6.49 -7.05
N GLY A 311 -12.56 -6.89 -6.85
CA GLY A 311 -13.06 -8.16 -7.36
C GLY A 311 -13.16 -8.16 -8.90
N SER A 312 -13.12 -9.35 -9.51
CA SER A 312 -13.25 -9.52 -10.97
C SER A 312 -14.67 -9.26 -11.48
N THR A 313 -15.68 -9.37 -10.61
CA THR A 313 -17.07 -9.08 -10.95
C THR A 313 -17.33 -7.57 -10.93
N LEU A 314 -18.31 -7.10 -11.70
CA LEU A 314 -18.73 -5.68 -11.66
C LEU A 314 -19.08 -5.23 -10.24
N GLY A 315 -19.77 -6.08 -9.47
CA GLY A 315 -20.05 -5.80 -8.06
C GLY A 315 -18.78 -5.71 -7.21
N GLY A 316 -17.79 -6.55 -7.47
CA GLY A 316 -16.48 -6.50 -6.81
C GLY A 316 -15.67 -5.25 -7.15
N ALA A 317 -15.73 -4.78 -8.40
CA ALA A 317 -15.09 -3.53 -8.82
C ALA A 317 -15.75 -2.30 -8.17
N ILE A 318 -17.09 -2.26 -8.13
CA ILE A 318 -17.85 -1.20 -7.45
C ILE A 318 -17.54 -1.20 -5.95
N ALA A 319 -17.51 -2.38 -5.31
CA ALA A 319 -17.14 -2.52 -3.91
C ALA A 319 -15.70 -2.06 -3.65
N GLY A 320 -14.74 -2.40 -4.51
CA GLY A 320 -13.36 -1.92 -4.42
C GLY A 320 -13.25 -0.41 -4.52
N PHE A 321 -13.98 0.20 -5.46
CA PHE A 321 -14.06 1.66 -5.59
C PHE A 321 -14.68 2.31 -4.34
N LEU A 322 -15.76 1.75 -3.79
CA LEU A 322 -16.39 2.25 -2.58
C LEU A 322 -15.46 2.17 -1.37
N LYS A 323 -14.68 1.08 -1.23
CA LYS A 323 -13.64 0.95 -0.19
C LYS A 323 -12.56 2.02 -0.35
N CYS A 324 -12.10 2.30 -1.57
CA CYS A 324 -11.14 3.37 -1.82
C CYS A 324 -11.72 4.73 -1.43
N LEU A 325 -12.99 4.98 -1.77
CA LEU A 325 -13.70 6.19 -1.38
C LEU A 325 -13.75 6.32 0.15
N VAL A 326 -14.07 5.25 0.88
CA VAL A 326 -14.05 5.27 2.37
C VAL A 326 -12.68 5.68 2.91
N VAL A 327 -11.59 5.14 2.37
CA VAL A 327 -10.23 5.50 2.79
C VAL A 327 -9.90 6.96 2.45
N VAL A 328 -10.30 7.46 1.28
CA VAL A 328 -10.15 8.88 0.91
C VAL A 328 -10.93 9.77 1.89
N VAL A 329 -12.19 9.43 2.17
CA VAL A 329 -13.02 10.17 3.14
C VAL A 329 -12.35 10.17 4.52
N LEU A 330 -11.80 9.04 4.96
CA LEU A 330 -11.11 8.94 6.24
C LEU A 330 -9.88 9.86 6.30
N VAL A 331 -9.06 9.88 5.23
CA VAL A 331 -7.91 10.80 5.10
C VAL A 331 -8.35 12.27 5.15
N VAL A 332 -9.44 12.62 4.45
CA VAL A 332 -9.96 13.99 4.43
C VAL A 332 -10.57 14.39 5.78
N LEU A 333 -11.20 13.47 6.49
CA LEU A 333 -11.68 13.70 7.85
C LEU A 333 -10.51 13.96 8.80
N ILE A 334 -9.47 13.12 8.77
CA ILE A 334 -8.25 13.33 9.58
C ILE A 334 -7.67 14.73 9.32
N LYS A 335 -7.62 15.15 8.05
CA LYS A 335 -7.15 16.48 7.64
C LYS A 335 -7.96 17.63 8.23
N ASN A 336 -9.29 17.49 8.30
CA ASN A 336 -10.17 18.58 8.74
C ASN A 336 -10.41 18.59 10.26
N THR A 337 -10.21 17.47 10.96
CA THR A 337 -10.46 17.36 12.40
C THR A 337 -9.22 17.62 13.25
N ASN A 338 -8.02 17.36 12.72
CA ASN A 338 -6.78 17.48 13.49
C ASN A 338 -6.08 18.83 13.29
N PRO A 339 -5.51 19.42 14.36
CA PRO A 339 -4.66 20.60 14.25
C PRO A 339 -3.33 20.24 13.60
N ARG A 340 -2.66 21.25 13.04
CA ARG A 340 -1.31 21.11 12.50
C ARG A 340 -0.32 20.75 13.62
N LEU A 341 0.51 19.73 13.39
CA LEU A 341 1.55 19.32 14.31
C LEU A 341 2.88 19.97 13.98
N ARG A 342 3.66 20.27 15.03
CA ARG A 342 5.06 20.68 14.87
C ARG A 342 5.92 19.47 14.48
N ILE A 343 7.03 19.72 13.79
CA ILE A 343 7.99 18.68 13.35
C ILE A 343 8.36 17.73 14.50
N ASP A 344 8.71 18.26 15.67
CA ASP A 344 9.14 17.45 16.81
C ASP A 344 8.05 16.48 17.29
N GLN A 345 6.79 16.89 17.22
CA GLN A 345 5.64 16.06 17.59
C GLN A 345 5.35 15.00 16.52
N ALA A 346 5.43 15.37 15.25
CA ALA A 346 5.27 14.43 14.13
C ALA A 346 6.36 13.33 14.18
N LEU A 347 7.61 13.71 14.43
CA LEU A 347 8.72 12.75 14.58
C LEU A 347 8.51 11.80 15.75
N ARG A 348 8.08 12.31 16.92
CA ARG A 348 7.76 11.48 18.10
C ARG A 348 6.61 10.52 17.84
N LEU A 349 5.61 10.91 17.06
CA LEU A 349 4.50 10.04 16.68
C LEU A 349 4.99 8.87 15.82
N PHE A 350 5.80 9.14 14.77
CA PHE A 350 6.25 8.10 13.85
C PHE A 350 7.31 7.18 14.47
N TRP A 351 8.35 7.75 15.10
CA TRP A 351 9.42 6.97 15.75
C TRP A 351 8.97 6.28 17.04
N GLY A 352 8.06 6.90 17.78
CA GLY A 352 7.51 6.32 19.01
C GLY A 352 6.32 5.43 18.72
N ILE A 353 5.14 6.03 18.66
CA ILE A 353 3.86 5.30 18.70
C ILE A 353 3.67 4.44 17.45
N ALA A 354 3.88 4.99 16.25
CA ALA A 354 3.60 4.28 15.00
C ALA A 354 4.57 3.12 14.76
N THR A 355 5.86 3.30 15.05
CA THR A 355 6.87 2.24 14.88
C THR A 355 6.66 1.11 15.89
N VAL A 356 6.38 1.44 17.17
CA VAL A 356 6.08 0.44 18.19
C VAL A 356 4.80 -0.33 17.84
N ALA A 357 3.75 0.37 17.39
CA ALA A 357 2.52 -0.27 16.91
C ALA A 357 2.77 -1.13 15.66
N GLY A 358 3.64 -0.69 14.75
CA GLY A 358 4.06 -1.44 13.57
C GLY A 358 4.76 -2.74 13.93
N LEU A 359 5.72 -2.69 14.85
CA LEU A 359 6.38 -3.90 15.38
C LEU A 359 5.39 -4.82 16.08
N ALA A 360 4.48 -4.28 16.89
CA ALA A 360 3.42 -5.06 17.51
C ALA A 360 2.52 -5.75 16.48
N SER A 361 2.19 -5.07 15.37
CA SER A 361 1.40 -5.67 14.28
C SER A 361 2.11 -6.87 13.63
N ILE A 362 3.43 -6.81 13.46
CA ILE A 362 4.24 -7.93 12.96
C ILE A 362 4.23 -9.09 13.95
N LEU A 363 4.46 -8.82 15.23
CA LEU A 363 4.46 -9.86 16.27
C LEU A 363 3.10 -10.57 16.34
N LEU A 364 2.01 -9.82 16.24
CA LEU A 364 0.65 -10.37 16.18
C LEU A 364 0.42 -11.21 14.91
N ALA A 365 0.94 -10.77 13.76
CA ALA A 365 0.88 -11.54 12.52
C ALA A 365 1.60 -12.89 12.66
N CYS A 366 2.81 -12.88 13.23
CA CYS A 366 3.59 -14.09 13.51
C CYS A 366 2.88 -15.02 14.50
N ALA A 367 2.21 -14.48 15.51
CA ALA A 367 1.44 -15.23 16.48
C ALA A 367 0.12 -15.80 15.91
N GLY A 368 -0.23 -15.47 14.66
CA GLY A 368 -1.42 -15.96 13.98
C GLY A 368 -2.70 -15.17 14.25
N TRP A 369 -2.62 -14.02 14.93
CA TRP A 369 -3.76 -13.14 15.25
C TRP A 369 -4.10 -12.18 14.12
#